data_AF-A0A440CJW8-F1
#
_entry.id   AF-A0A440CJW8-F1
#
_cell.length_a   1.000
_cell.length_b   1.000
_cell.length_c   1.000
_cell.angle_alpha   90.00
_cell.angle_beta   90.00
_cell.angle_gamma   90.00
#
_symmetry.space_group_name_H-M   'P 1'
#
loop_
_entity.id
_entity.type
_entity.pdbx_description
1 polymer ?
#
loop_
_entity_poly.entity_id
_entity_poly.type
_entity_poly.pdbx_seq_one_letter_code
_entity_poly.pdbx_strand_id
1 'polypeptide(L)'
;MTTKIDVTSILKEHVDSLRDAGTKNISRLDVAVMFGIPLALGVLALVVGFHVKDDHIGTLVSAFSIFAGFLFNVIVLIYGFDPPSKTDVTADDQMILLSQTFANISYAVIVSIAVVLVLLFMLFIGSGVQVLVSSIFVVLATNFGLSLLMVLKRIYVLLGLKFRGE
;
A
#
# COMPACT_ATOMS: atom_id res chain seq x y z
N MET A 1 -6.44 -14.53 16.33
CA MET A 1 -6.70 -14.98 14.94
C MET A 1 -5.85 -16.23 14.69
N THR A 2 -6.25 -17.11 13.77
CA THR A 2 -5.43 -18.27 13.40
C THR A 2 -4.10 -17.77 12.82
N THR A 3 -2.97 -18.15 13.42
CA THR A 3 -1.62 -17.65 13.11
C THR A 3 -1.24 -17.75 11.63
N LYS A 4 -1.92 -18.62 10.86
CA LYS A 4 -1.69 -18.86 9.43
C LYS A 4 -2.29 -17.81 8.49
N ILE A 5 -3.32 -17.07 8.90
CA ILE A 5 -4.03 -16.06 8.07
C ILE A 5 -3.89 -14.66 8.70
N ASP A 6 -3.04 -14.51 9.71
CA ASP A 6 -2.87 -13.25 10.40
C ASP A 6 -2.08 -12.25 9.55
N VAL A 7 -2.79 -11.35 8.89
CA VAL A 7 -2.21 -10.23 8.12
C VAL A 7 -1.87 -9.02 8.99
N THR A 8 -2.12 -9.07 10.30
CA THR A 8 -1.86 -7.93 11.19
C THR A 8 -0.38 -7.62 11.34
N SER A 9 0.50 -8.61 11.14
CA SER A 9 1.95 -8.38 11.07
C SER A 9 2.31 -7.41 9.94
N ILE A 10 1.74 -7.62 8.75
CA ILE A 10 1.97 -6.78 7.56
C ILE A 10 1.48 -5.35 7.82
N LEU A 11 0.31 -5.19 8.43
CA LEU A 11 -0.22 -3.88 8.81
C LEU A 11 0.69 -3.15 9.81
N LYS A 12 1.19 -3.87 10.82
CA LYS A 12 2.10 -3.31 11.84
C LYS A 12 3.43 -2.91 11.21
N GLU A 13 4.02 -3.77 10.38
CA GLU A 13 5.28 -3.50 9.70
C GLU A 13 5.15 -2.33 8.72
N HIS A 14 4.03 -2.21 8.01
CA HIS A 14 3.76 -1.06 7.15
C HIS A 14 3.77 0.26 7.93
N VAL A 15 3.05 0.31 9.06
CA VAL A 15 2.98 1.49 9.93
C VAL A 15 4.33 1.77 10.59
N ASP A 16 5.05 0.73 11.03
CA ASP A 16 6.38 0.87 11.61
C ASP A 16 7.40 1.38 10.59
N SER A 17 7.19 1.10 9.30
CA SER A 17 8.02 1.64 8.22
C SER A 17 7.87 3.15 8.01
N LEU A 18 6.86 3.79 8.61
CA LEU A 18 6.68 5.26 8.61
C LEU A 18 7.51 5.96 9.70
N ARG A 19 8.30 5.21 10.48
CA ARG A 19 9.23 5.76 11.46
C ARG A 19 10.51 6.23 10.78
N ASP A 20 10.98 7.42 11.16
CA ASP A 20 12.22 7.98 10.64
C ASP A 20 13.43 7.20 11.15
N ALA A 21 14.31 6.82 10.21
CA ALA A 21 15.53 6.05 10.47
C ALA A 21 16.50 6.78 11.43
N GLY A 22 16.52 8.12 11.43
CA GLY A 22 17.45 8.93 12.22
C GLY A 22 17.01 9.23 13.65
N THR A 23 15.70 9.23 13.95
CA THR A 23 15.18 9.65 15.27
C THR A 23 14.37 8.59 16.00
N LYS A 24 14.11 7.42 15.37
CA LYS A 24 13.18 6.38 15.85
C LYS A 24 11.74 6.88 16.10
N ASN A 25 11.43 8.11 15.74
CA ASN A 25 10.12 8.72 15.92
C ASN A 25 9.26 8.47 14.68
N ILE A 26 7.97 8.23 14.91
CA ILE A 26 6.98 8.21 13.83
C ILE A 26 6.94 9.61 13.22
N SER A 27 7.22 9.73 11.91
CA SER A 27 7.01 10.97 11.18
C SER A 27 5.51 11.26 11.19
N ARG A 28 5.07 12.15 12.09
CA ARG A 28 3.65 12.50 12.26
C ARG A 28 3.06 13.05 10.95
N LEU A 29 3.91 13.67 10.13
CA LEU A 29 3.52 14.18 8.82
C LEU A 29 3.26 13.03 7.84
N ASP A 30 4.12 12.02 7.78
CA ASP A 30 3.92 10.88 6.87
C ASP A 30 2.68 10.06 7.26
N VAL A 31 2.44 9.86 8.56
CA VAL A 31 1.21 9.24 9.05
C VAL A 31 -0.02 10.09 8.69
N ALA A 32 0.05 11.40 8.90
CA ALA A 32 -1.04 12.31 8.54
C ALA A 32 -1.32 12.31 7.03
N VAL A 33 -0.30 12.20 6.19
CA VAL A 33 -0.48 12.08 4.74
C VAL A 33 -1.10 10.73 4.38
N MET A 34 -0.57 9.63 4.94
CA MET A 34 -0.96 8.27 4.58
C MET A 34 -2.38 7.89 5.02
N PHE A 35 -2.87 8.48 6.12
CA PHE A 35 -4.21 8.22 6.65
C PHE A 35 -5.14 9.43 6.54
N GLY A 36 -4.63 10.64 6.75
CA GLY A 36 -5.43 11.86 6.73
C GLY A 36 -5.91 12.23 5.32
N ILE A 37 -5.08 12.12 4.28
CA ILE A 37 -5.52 12.41 2.90
C ILE A 37 -6.61 11.41 2.45
N PRO A 38 -6.43 10.08 2.58
CA PRO A 38 -7.49 9.13 2.24
C PRO A 38 -8.78 9.36 3.01
N LEU A 39 -8.70 9.63 4.32
CA LEU A 39 -9.87 9.87 5.16
C LEU A 39 -10.58 11.17 4.75
N ALA A 40 -9.85 12.25 4.50
CA ALA A 40 -10.41 13.51 4.06
C ALA A 40 -11.14 13.39 2.72
N LEU A 41 -10.55 12.68 1.75
CA LEU A 41 -11.20 12.42 0.45
C LEU A 41 -12.40 11.50 0.58
N GLY A 42 -12.36 10.51 1.47
CA GLY A 42 -13.50 9.65 1.77
C GLY A 42 -14.67 10.41 2.39
N VAL A 43 -14.40 11.28 3.38
CA VAL A 43 -15.43 12.14 3.98
C VAL A 43 -16.01 13.11 2.94
N LEU A 44 -15.15 13.69 2.09
CA LEU A 44 -15.60 14.56 1.00
C LEU A 44 -16.52 13.81 0.04
N ALA A 45 -16.16 12.58 -0.35
CA ALA A 45 -16.98 11.73 -1.21
C ALA A 45 -18.36 11.44 -0.57
N LEU A 46 -18.39 11.19 0.73
CA LEU A 46 -19.63 10.96 1.48
C LEU A 46 -20.53 12.20 1.49
N VAL A 47 -19.96 13.38 1.78
CA VAL A 47 -20.70 14.64 1.87
C VAL A 47 -21.28 15.07 0.52
N VAL A 48 -20.55 14.83 -0.58
CA VAL A 48 -21.01 15.16 -1.94
C VAL A 48 -21.97 14.11 -2.50
N GLY A 49 -22.14 12.96 -1.84
CA GLY A 49 -23.00 11.89 -2.34
C GLY A 49 -22.40 11.14 -3.53
N PHE A 50 -21.08 11.04 -3.58
CA PHE A 50 -20.38 10.32 -4.65
C PHE A 50 -20.77 8.84 -4.65
N HIS A 51 -21.14 8.33 -5.81
CA HIS A 51 -21.42 6.91 -6.02
C HIS A 51 -20.65 6.43 -7.25
N VAL A 52 -20.01 5.27 -7.12
CA VAL A 52 -19.38 4.58 -8.26
C VAL A 52 -20.50 4.00 -9.11
N LYS A 53 -20.54 4.34 -10.40
CA LYS A 53 -21.48 3.77 -11.36
C LYS A 53 -21.13 2.33 -11.68
N ASP A 54 -22.15 1.50 -11.84
CA ASP A 54 -22.00 0.06 -12.13
C ASP A 54 -21.15 -0.20 -13.39
N ASP A 55 -21.32 0.64 -14.42
CA ASP A 55 -20.54 0.60 -15.67
C ASP A 55 -19.03 0.71 -15.46
N HIS A 56 -18.58 1.31 -14.36
CA HIS A 56 -17.15 1.51 -14.06
C HIS A 56 -16.58 0.46 -13.11
N ILE A 57 -17.43 -0.30 -12.40
CA ILE A 57 -16.98 -1.29 -11.41
C ILE A 57 -16.09 -2.35 -12.09
N GLY A 58 -16.51 -2.88 -13.24
CA GLY A 58 -15.73 -3.89 -13.98
C GLY A 58 -14.35 -3.39 -14.41
N THR A 59 -14.26 -2.14 -14.87
CA THR A 59 -12.99 -1.51 -15.25
C THR A 59 -12.08 -1.31 -14.03
N LEU A 60 -12.63 -0.84 -12.91
CA LEU A 60 -11.87 -0.64 -11.67
C LEU A 60 -11.37 -1.98 -11.11
N VAL A 61 -12.23 -3.00 -11.03
CA VAL A 61 -11.82 -4.35 -10.62
C VAL A 61 -10.65 -4.84 -11.46
N SER A 62 -10.75 -4.71 -12.79
CA SER A 62 -9.70 -5.10 -13.73
C SER A 62 -8.39 -4.35 -13.47
N ALA A 63 -8.44 -3.03 -13.27
CA ALA A 63 -7.28 -2.21 -12.99
C ALA A 63 -6.58 -2.62 -11.68
N PHE A 64 -7.31 -2.78 -10.58
CA PHE A 64 -6.75 -3.19 -9.28
C PHE A 64 -6.22 -4.63 -9.32
N SER A 65 -6.86 -5.55 -10.05
CA SER A 65 -6.33 -6.91 -10.26
C SER A 65 -5.00 -6.91 -11.01
N ILE A 66 -4.85 -6.08 -12.05
CA ILE A 66 -3.56 -5.92 -12.76
C ILE A 66 -2.50 -5.38 -11.80
N PHE A 67 -2.81 -4.35 -11.02
CA PHE A 67 -1.87 -3.81 -10.05
C PHE A 67 -1.47 -4.83 -8.96
N ALA A 68 -2.40 -5.64 -8.46
CA ALA A 68 -2.07 -6.71 -7.51
C ALA A 68 -1.08 -7.70 -8.13
N GLY A 69 -1.33 -8.13 -9.37
CA GLY A 69 -0.40 -8.99 -10.12
C GLY A 69 0.98 -8.36 -10.32
N PHE A 70 1.02 -7.07 -10.68
CA PHE A 70 2.27 -6.32 -10.82
C PHE A 70 3.04 -6.26 -9.49
N LEU A 71 2.36 -6.01 -8.37
CA LEU A 71 2.99 -5.95 -7.06
C LEU A 71 3.57 -7.31 -6.64
N PHE A 72 2.90 -8.44 -6.94
CA PHE A 72 3.50 -9.76 -6.73
C PHE A 72 4.81 -9.94 -7.52
N ASN A 73 4.87 -9.47 -8.76
CA ASN A 73 6.12 -9.51 -9.54
C ASN A 73 7.21 -8.64 -8.91
N VAL A 74 6.86 -7.48 -8.36
CA VAL A 74 7.81 -6.60 -7.65
C VAL A 74 8.31 -7.26 -6.35
N ILE A 75 7.46 -8.00 -5.62
CA ILE A 75 7.90 -8.78 -4.45
C ILE A 75 8.99 -9.77 -4.86
N VAL A 76 8.79 -10.52 -5.94
CA VAL A 76 9.77 -11.48 -6.46
C VAL A 76 11.07 -10.78 -6.86
N LEU A 77 10.98 -9.60 -7.49
CA LEU A 77 12.15 -8.79 -7.84
C LEU A 77 12.96 -8.37 -6.60
N ILE A 78 12.30 -7.94 -5.53
CA ILE A 78 12.97 -7.56 -4.27
C ILE A 78 13.56 -8.78 -3.57
N TYR A 79 12.95 -9.95 -3.68
CA TYR A 79 13.53 -11.17 -3.13
C TYR A 79 14.85 -11.56 -3.83
N GLY A 80 15.00 -11.21 -5.11
CA GLY A 80 16.25 -11.40 -5.86
C GLY A 80 17.33 -10.35 -5.60
N PHE A 81 17.13 -9.42 -4.68
CA PHE A 81 18.16 -8.45 -4.29
C PHE A 81 19.12 -9.07 -3.27
N ASP A 82 20.36 -9.31 -3.68
CA ASP A 82 21.44 -9.68 -2.78
C ASP A 82 22.08 -8.44 -2.16
N PRO A 83 22.07 -8.28 -0.83
CA PRO A 83 22.79 -7.21 -0.17
C PRO A 83 24.31 -7.43 -0.27
N PRO A 84 25.12 -6.35 -0.31
CA PRO A 84 26.57 -6.43 -0.29
C PRO A 84 27.08 -7.11 1.00
N SER A 85 28.31 -7.61 0.95
CA SER A 85 28.90 -8.44 2.03
C SER A 85 28.76 -7.79 3.41
N LYS A 86 28.39 -8.61 4.41
CA LYS A 86 28.03 -8.27 5.81
C LYS A 86 29.10 -7.52 6.63
N THR A 87 30.19 -7.09 6.02
CA THR A 87 31.31 -6.40 6.67
C THR A 87 31.10 -4.88 6.74
N ASP A 88 30.16 -4.34 5.96
CA ASP A 88 29.87 -2.90 5.92
C ASP A 88 28.61 -2.52 6.71
N VAL A 89 28.70 -1.43 7.48
CA VAL A 89 27.57 -0.82 8.20
C VAL A 89 26.39 -0.50 7.26
N THR A 90 26.67 -0.24 5.98
CA THR A 90 25.66 0.01 4.95
C THR A 90 24.86 -1.24 4.55
N ALA A 91 25.35 -2.45 4.80
CA ALA A 91 24.64 -3.68 4.48
C ALA A 91 23.43 -3.90 5.39
N ASP A 92 23.54 -3.52 6.67
CA ASP A 92 22.45 -3.62 7.65
C ASP A 92 21.30 -2.65 7.30
N ASP A 93 21.63 -1.40 6.95
CA ASP A 93 20.64 -0.40 6.53
C ASP A 93 19.91 -0.81 5.24
N GLN A 94 20.62 -1.42 4.28
CA GLN A 94 20.02 -1.96 3.06
C GLN A 94 19.08 -3.12 3.35
N MET A 95 19.46 -4.04 4.25
CA MET A 95 18.61 -5.16 4.64
C MET A 95 17.32 -4.67 5.32
N ILE A 96 17.42 -3.67 6.19
CA ILE A 96 16.24 -3.04 6.81
C ILE A 96 15.36 -2.41 5.74
N LEU A 97 15.93 -1.65 4.80
CA LEU A 97 15.16 -1.01 3.72
C LEU A 97 14.48 -2.05 2.81
N LEU A 98 15.16 -3.15 2.48
CA LEU A 98 14.59 -4.27 1.71
C LEU A 98 13.40 -4.90 2.45
N SER A 99 13.57 -5.23 3.72
CA SER A 99 12.51 -5.81 4.57
C SER A 99 11.30 -4.88 4.68
N GLN A 100 11.52 -3.60 4.96
CA GLN A 100 10.44 -2.63 5.04
C GLN A 100 9.75 -2.41 3.68
N THR A 101 10.50 -2.48 2.57
CA THR A 101 9.92 -2.36 1.22
C THR A 101 9.07 -3.58 0.89
N PHE A 102 9.53 -4.78 1.24
CA PHE A 102 8.75 -6.01 1.10
C PHE A 102 7.42 -5.93 1.88
N ALA A 103 7.45 -5.45 3.12
CA ALA A 103 6.25 -5.25 3.93
C ALA A 103 5.29 -4.23 3.28
N ASN A 104 5.81 -3.13 2.74
CA ASN A 104 4.98 -2.11 2.08
C ASN A 104 4.35 -2.57 0.77
N ILE A 105 5.05 -3.39 -0.02
CA ILE A 105 4.48 -4.00 -1.22
C ILE A 105 3.39 -4.99 -0.81
N SER A 106 3.64 -5.82 0.19
CA SER A 106 2.67 -6.79 0.72
C SER A 106 1.41 -6.10 1.24
N TYR A 107 1.57 -4.96 1.92
CA TYR A 107 0.46 -4.11 2.32
C TYR A 107 -0.33 -3.60 1.12
N ALA A 108 0.33 -3.05 0.10
CA ALA A 108 -0.34 -2.56 -1.10
C ALA A 108 -1.13 -3.68 -1.83
N VAL A 109 -0.62 -4.91 -1.85
CA VAL A 109 -1.34 -6.08 -2.36
C VAL A 109 -2.62 -6.33 -1.57
N ILE A 110 -2.55 -6.33 -0.23
CA ILE A 110 -3.73 -6.51 0.64
C ILE A 110 -4.76 -5.42 0.39
N VAL A 111 -4.34 -4.15 0.32
CA VAL A 111 -5.25 -3.03 0.05
C VAL A 111 -5.89 -3.18 -1.33
N SER A 112 -5.14 -3.59 -2.35
CA SER A 112 -5.68 -3.84 -3.69
C SER A 112 -6.74 -4.93 -3.69
N ILE A 113 -6.48 -6.05 -3.00
CA ILE A 113 -7.46 -7.14 -2.84
C ILE A 113 -8.72 -6.63 -2.10
N ALA A 114 -8.54 -5.85 -1.03
CA ALA A 114 -9.65 -5.24 -0.30
C ALA A 114 -10.48 -4.30 -1.18
N VAL A 115 -9.83 -3.50 -2.03
CA VAL A 115 -10.52 -2.65 -3.02
C VAL A 115 -11.36 -3.49 -3.98
N VAL A 116 -10.81 -4.58 -4.53
CA VAL A 116 -11.55 -5.48 -5.42
C VAL A 116 -12.77 -6.07 -4.70
N LEU A 117 -12.62 -6.53 -3.46
CA LEU A 117 -13.74 -7.07 -2.67
C LEU A 117 -14.81 -6.01 -2.41
N VAL A 118 -14.43 -4.78 -2.09
CA VAL A 118 -15.36 -3.65 -1.89
C VAL A 118 -16.11 -3.33 -3.18
N LEU A 119 -15.42 -3.28 -4.32
CA LEU A 119 -16.02 -3.03 -5.62
C LEU A 119 -17.00 -4.13 -6.03
N LEU A 120 -16.65 -5.40 -5.80
CA LEU A 120 -17.56 -6.53 -6.06
C LEU A 120 -18.77 -6.48 -5.13
N PHE A 121 -18.58 -6.12 -3.87
CA PHE A 121 -19.67 -5.98 -2.90
C PHE A 121 -20.66 -4.88 -3.30
N MET A 122 -20.22 -3.81 -3.96
CA MET A 122 -21.11 -2.75 -4.46
C MET A 122 -22.19 -3.26 -5.45
N LEU A 123 -21.94 -4.36 -6.16
CA LEU A 123 -22.91 -4.93 -7.10
C LEU A 123 -24.13 -5.56 -6.41
N PHE A 124 -24.05 -5.81 -5.09
CA PHE A 124 -25.08 -6.50 -4.32
C PHE A 124 -25.82 -5.60 -3.31
N ILE A 125 -25.51 -4.31 -3.26
CA ILE A 125 -26.10 -3.38 -2.28
C ILE A 125 -27.12 -2.44 -2.93
N GLY A 126 -28.10 -2.01 -2.13
CA GLY A 126 -29.07 -0.98 -2.54
C GLY A 126 -28.48 0.44 -2.51
N SER A 127 -29.14 1.35 -3.22
CA SER A 127 -28.73 2.75 -3.41
C SER A 127 -28.41 3.52 -2.12
N GLY A 128 -29.13 3.26 -1.03
CA GLY A 128 -28.89 3.93 0.25
C GLY A 128 -27.53 3.62 0.90
N VAL A 129 -26.99 2.40 0.68
CA VAL A 129 -25.69 1.99 1.24
C VAL A 129 -24.55 2.25 0.25
N GLN A 130 -24.86 2.43 -1.03
CA GLN A 130 -23.88 2.62 -2.10
C GLN A 130 -22.98 3.83 -1.90
N VAL A 131 -23.50 4.95 -1.37
CA VAL A 131 -22.70 6.16 -1.10
C VAL A 131 -21.66 5.90 0.00
N LEU A 132 -22.05 5.18 1.06
CA LEU A 132 -21.12 4.81 2.14
C LEU A 132 -20.02 3.90 1.63
N VAL A 133 -20.38 2.86 0.87
CA VAL A 133 -19.40 1.91 0.31
C VAL A 133 -18.50 2.59 -0.73
N SER A 134 -19.04 3.53 -1.51
CA SER A 134 -18.26 4.35 -2.46
C SER A 134 -17.24 5.23 -1.75
N SER A 135 -17.61 5.77 -0.59
CA SER A 135 -16.69 6.55 0.26
C SER A 135 -15.58 5.67 0.82
N ILE A 136 -15.89 4.44 1.26
CA ILE A 136 -14.88 3.46 1.70
C ILE A 136 -13.94 3.11 0.54
N PHE A 137 -14.47 2.88 -0.66
CA PHE A 137 -13.65 2.67 -1.86
C PHE A 137 -12.68 3.83 -2.10
N VAL A 138 -13.14 5.08 -2.01
CA VAL A 138 -12.28 6.28 -2.19
C VAL A 138 -11.14 6.30 -1.17
N VAL A 139 -11.41 5.98 0.11
CA VAL A 139 -10.36 5.87 1.14
C VAL A 139 -9.34 4.81 0.74
N LEU A 140 -9.79 3.60 0.43
CA LEU A 140 -8.89 2.49 0.10
C LEU A 140 -8.10 2.74 -1.19
N ALA A 141 -8.74 3.27 -2.24
CA ALA A 141 -8.10 3.57 -3.52
C ALA A 141 -7.04 4.68 -3.37
N THR A 142 -7.32 5.71 -2.58
CA THR A 142 -6.36 6.78 -2.29
C THR A 142 -5.17 6.24 -1.49
N ASN A 143 -5.44 5.46 -0.43
CA ASN A 143 -4.39 4.86 0.38
C ASN A 143 -3.53 3.88 -0.44
N PHE A 144 -4.13 3.13 -1.35
CA PHE A 144 -3.42 2.29 -2.31
C PHE A 144 -2.51 3.12 -3.21
N GLY A 145 -2.99 4.22 -3.79
CA GLY A 145 -2.20 5.12 -4.62
C GLY A 145 -1.00 5.71 -3.88
N LEU A 146 -1.18 6.15 -2.63
CA LEU A 146 -0.09 6.64 -1.79
C LEU A 146 0.92 5.53 -1.46
N SER A 147 0.44 4.31 -1.20
CA SER A 147 1.29 3.13 -0.99
C SER A 147 2.15 2.83 -2.22
N LEU A 148 1.58 2.91 -3.42
CA LEU A 148 2.32 2.73 -4.67
C LEU A 148 3.44 3.78 -4.82
N LEU A 149 3.15 5.05 -4.56
CA LEU A 149 4.15 6.12 -4.63
C LEU A 149 5.29 5.88 -3.63
N MET A 150 4.96 5.43 -2.42
CA MET A 150 5.95 5.08 -1.39
C MET A 150 6.83 3.91 -1.81
N VAL A 151 6.23 2.83 -2.34
CA VAL A 151 6.94 1.67 -2.88
C VAL A 151 7.87 2.08 -4.02
N LEU A 152 7.38 2.88 -4.96
CA LEU A 152 8.17 3.38 -6.09
C LEU A 152 9.39 4.17 -5.62
N LYS A 153 9.21 5.10 -4.67
CA LYS A 153 10.31 5.88 -4.09
C LYS A 153 11.36 4.97 -3.42
N ARG A 154 10.92 3.94 -2.68
CA ARG A 154 11.83 3.00 -2.01
C ARG A 154 12.62 2.14 -2.99
N ILE A 155 11.97 1.63 -4.02
CA ILE A 155 12.64 0.86 -5.08
C ILE A 155 13.66 1.73 -5.81
N TYR A 156 13.32 2.99 -6.11
CA TYR A 156 14.25 3.93 -6.73
C TYR A 156 15.51 4.13 -5.87
N VAL A 157 15.34 4.31 -4.55
CA VAL A 157 16.47 4.44 -3.61
C VAL A 157 17.29 3.16 -3.56
N LEU A 158 16.65 1.98 -3.46
CA LEU A 158 17.33 0.67 -3.43
C LEU A 158 18.16 0.41 -4.69
N LEU A 159 17.59 0.68 -5.87
CA LEU A 159 18.30 0.56 -7.14
C LEU A 159 19.45 1.59 -7.22
N GLY A 160 19.22 2.81 -6.77
CA GLY A 160 20.25 3.84 -6.72
C GLY A 160 21.43 3.47 -5.82
N LEU A 161 21.20 2.77 -4.70
CA LEU A 161 22.28 2.25 -3.85
C LEU A 161 23.07 1.14 -4.57
N LYS A 162 22.40 0.24 -5.28
CA LYS A 162 23.05 -0.81 -6.07
C LYS A 162 23.97 -0.23 -7.16
N PHE A 163 23.51 0.76 -7.92
CA PHE A 163 24.31 1.37 -9.00
C PHE A 163 25.42 2.32 -8.50
N ARG A 164 25.40 2.76 -7.24
CA ARG A 164 26.47 3.58 -6.65
C ARG A 164 27.53 2.74 -5.92
N GLY A 165 27.25 1.47 -5.67
CA GLY A 165 28.17 0.51 -5.04
C GLY A 165 29.01 -0.32 -6.02
N GLU A 166 28.83 -0.10 -7.33
CA GLU A 166 29.74 -0.49 -8.42
C GLU A 166 30.60 0.71 -8.84
#